data_AF-A0AAN0RQR9-F1
#
_entry.id   AF-A0AAN0RQR9-F1
#
_cell.length_a   1.000
_cell.length_b   1.000
_cell.length_c   1.000
_cell.angle_alpha   90.00
_cell.angle_beta   90.00
_cell.angle_gamma   90.00
#
_symmetry.space_group_name_H-M   'P 1'
#
loop_
_entity.id
_entity.type
_entity.pdbx_description
1 polymer ?
#
loop_
_entity_poly.entity_id
_entity_poly.type
_entity_poly.pdbx_seq_one_letter_code
_entity_poly.pdbx_strand_id
1 'polypeptide(L)'
;MENMSDEFKKIHELKGECLAIQAMFSALWRVLPKDTLVKLTQEYQRMSSEAKASVQSSENVPTELALSFDQNSKFMMSEIERVVASR
;
A
#
# COMPACT_ATOMS: atom_id res chain seq x y z
N MET A 1 -29.76 3.45 -17.25
CA MET A 1 -29.17 4.10 -16.05
C MET A 1 -28.93 3.09 -14.90
N GLU A 2 -28.71 1.80 -15.19
CA GLU A 2 -28.51 0.78 -14.13
C GLU A 2 -27.03 0.47 -13.83
N ASN A 3 -26.11 0.61 -14.79
CA ASN A 3 -24.70 0.25 -14.60
C ASN A 3 -23.95 1.09 -13.55
N MET A 4 -24.27 2.39 -13.42
CA MET A 4 -23.60 3.23 -12.41
C MET A 4 -23.83 2.72 -10.98
N SER A 5 -25.01 2.17 -10.68
CA SER A 5 -25.32 1.64 -9.33
C SER A 5 -24.39 0.49 -8.94
N ASP A 6 -24.13 -0.43 -9.85
CA ASP A 6 -23.37 -1.63 -9.56
C ASP A 6 -21.86 -1.37 -9.58
N GLU A 7 -21.40 -0.44 -10.41
CA GLU A 7 -20.03 0.10 -10.35
C GLU A 7 -19.75 0.78 -8.99
N PHE A 8 -20.68 1.59 -8.48
CA PHE A 8 -20.55 2.22 -7.17
C PHE A 8 -20.53 1.22 -6.01
N LYS A 9 -21.39 0.18 -6.04
CA LYS A 9 -21.38 -0.88 -5.02
C LYS A 9 -20.04 -1.62 -5.02
N LYS A 10 -19.53 -1.96 -6.20
CA LYS A 10 -18.25 -2.66 -6.36
C LYS A 10 -17.08 -1.83 -5.86
N ILE A 11 -17.08 -0.52 -6.12
CA ILE A 11 -16.09 0.42 -5.56
C ILE A 11 -16.17 0.42 -4.02
N HIS A 12 -17.37 0.42 -3.45
CA HIS A 12 -17.57 0.41 -2.00
C HIS A 12 -17.08 -0.89 -1.34
N GLU A 13 -17.34 -2.04 -1.97
CA GLU A 13 -16.85 -3.35 -1.54
C GLU A 13 -15.31 -3.40 -1.58
N LEU A 14 -14.71 -3.03 -2.71
CA LEU A 14 -13.24 -2.97 -2.86
C LEU A 14 -12.60 -2.03 -1.83
N LYS A 15 -13.22 -0.89 -1.54
CA LYS A 15 -12.75 0.01 -0.49
C LYS A 15 -12.81 -0.65 0.89
N GLY A 16 -13.87 -1.38 1.19
CA GLY A 16 -14.00 -2.15 2.43
C GLY A 16 -12.90 -3.21 2.58
N GLU A 17 -12.62 -3.96 1.51
CA GLU A 17 -11.55 -4.95 1.47
C GLU A 17 -10.16 -4.32 1.68
N CYS A 18 -9.87 -3.21 1.00
CA CYS A 18 -8.63 -2.47 1.19
C CYS A 18 -8.44 -2.00 2.64
N LEU A 19 -9.50 -1.51 3.29
CA LEU A 19 -9.46 -1.10 4.69
C LEU A 19 -9.23 -2.29 5.63
N ALA A 20 -9.84 -3.45 5.34
CA ALA A 20 -9.64 -4.67 6.12
C ALA A 20 -8.18 -5.15 6.02
N ILE A 21 -7.61 -5.16 4.81
CA ILE A 21 -6.20 -5.49 4.58
C ILE A 21 -5.29 -4.53 5.36
N GLN A 22 -5.55 -3.23 5.30
CA GLN A 22 -4.77 -2.24 6.04
C GLN A 22 -4.83 -2.46 7.56
N ALA A 23 -6.00 -2.77 8.11
CA ALA A 23 -6.17 -3.09 9.53
C ALA A 23 -5.39 -4.35 9.93
N MET A 24 -5.42 -5.40 9.10
CA MET A 24 -4.66 -6.63 9.33
C MET A 24 -3.15 -6.37 9.33
N PHE A 25 -2.63 -5.61 8.37
CA PHE A 25 -1.20 -5.26 8.35
C PHE A 25 -0.80 -4.41 9.55
N SER A 26 -1.64 -3.44 9.95
CA SER A 26 -1.38 -2.64 11.15
C SER A 26 -1.31 -3.51 12.42
N ALA A 27 -2.21 -4.49 12.55
CA ALA A 27 -2.18 -5.45 13.65
C ALA A 27 -0.95 -6.37 13.58
N LEU A 28 -0.60 -6.87 12.39
CA LEU A 28 0.55 -7.74 12.19
C LEU A 28 1.85 -7.03 12.55
N TRP A 29 2.03 -5.78 12.11
CA TRP A 29 3.22 -5.01 12.46
C TRP A 29 3.39 -4.89 13.96
N ARG A 30 2.29 -4.76 14.73
CA ARG A 30 2.29 -4.67 16.21
C ARG A 30 2.78 -5.92 16.94
N VAL A 31 2.78 -7.08 16.30
CA VAL A 31 3.17 -8.36 16.93
C VAL A 31 4.51 -8.91 16.43
N LEU A 32 5.02 -8.43 15.29
CA LEU A 32 6.31 -8.86 14.75
C LEU A 32 7.48 -8.35 15.60
N PRO A 33 8.58 -9.13 15.75
CA PRO A 33 9.81 -8.67 16.39
C PRO A 33 10.40 -7.43 15.71
N LYS A 34 11.06 -6.56 16.49
CA LYS A 34 11.65 -5.31 15.97
C LYS A 34 12.63 -5.56 14.82
N ASP A 35 13.52 -6.55 14.94
CA ASP A 35 14.48 -6.90 13.89
C ASP A 35 13.79 -7.37 12.60
N THR A 36 12.65 -8.07 12.72
CA THR A 36 11.84 -8.47 11.58
C THR A 36 11.22 -7.26 10.90
N LEU A 37 10.71 -6.29 11.68
CA LEU A 37 10.15 -5.05 11.12
C LEU A 37 11.20 -4.24 10.38
N VAL A 38 12.42 -4.12 10.91
CA VAL A 38 13.53 -3.42 10.23
C VAL A 38 13.86 -4.08 8.89
N LYS A 39 13.95 -5.41 8.84
CA LYS A 39 14.17 -6.15 7.59
C LYS A 39 13.00 -5.98 6.61
N LEU A 40 11.77 -5.94 7.12
CA LEU A 40 10.56 -5.70 6.32
C LEU A 40 10.58 -4.31 5.68
N THR A 41 10.98 -3.27 6.43
CA THR A 41 11.16 -1.90 5.92
C THR A 41 12.16 -1.88 4.76
N GLN A 42 13.31 -2.55 4.92
CA GLN A 42 14.33 -2.63 3.88
C GLN A 42 13.81 -3.33 2.62
N GLU A 43 13.14 -4.47 2.78
CA GLU A 43 12.59 -5.18 1.62
C GLU A 43 11.44 -4.43 0.95
N TYR A 44 10.57 -3.79 1.75
CA TYR A 44 9.52 -2.94 1.22
C TYR A 44 10.11 -1.78 0.39
N GLN A 45 11.21 -1.18 0.84
CA GLN A 45 11.90 -0.12 0.09
C GLN A 45 12.45 -0.62 -1.25
N ARG A 46 13.09 -1.80 -1.24
CA ARG A 46 13.61 -2.42 -2.46
C ARG A 46 12.48 -2.75 -3.44
N MET A 47 11.46 -3.48 -3.00
CA MET A 47 10.35 -3.89 -3.87
C MET A 47 9.53 -2.69 -4.36
N SER A 48 9.31 -1.67 -3.53
CA SER A 48 8.58 -0.48 -3.98
C SER A 48 9.37 0.32 -5.02
N SER A 49 10.70 0.33 -4.95
CA SER A 49 11.55 0.95 -5.97
C SER A 49 11.51 0.17 -7.29
N GLU A 50 11.53 -1.16 -7.23
CA GLU A 50 11.39 -2.03 -8.41
C GLU A 50 10.01 -1.88 -9.06
N ALA A 51 8.95 -1.89 -8.26
CA ALA A 51 7.59 -1.68 -8.73
C ALA A 51 7.41 -0.28 -9.33
N LYS A 52 8.00 0.75 -8.72
CA LYS A 52 8.00 2.12 -9.28
C LYS A 52 8.63 2.14 -10.67
N ALA A 53 9.80 1.53 -10.84
CA ALA A 53 10.48 1.47 -12.12
C ALA A 53 9.62 0.76 -13.18
N SER A 54 8.92 -0.32 -12.78
CA SER A 54 7.98 -1.03 -13.65
C SER A 54 6.73 -0.20 -14.02
N VAL A 55 6.22 0.59 -13.07
CA VAL A 55 5.06 1.47 -13.30
C VAL A 55 5.44 2.62 -14.25
N GLN A 56 6.64 3.19 -14.09
CA GLN A 56 7.14 4.30 -14.91
C GLN A 56 7.53 3.87 -16.33
N SER A 57 7.93 2.60 -16.53
CA SER A 57 8.27 2.07 -17.85
C SER A 57 7.07 1.56 -18.65
N SER A 58 5.88 1.50 -18.04
CA SER A 58 4.66 1.04 -18.71
C SER A 58 4.05 2.15 -19.56
N GLU A 59 3.94 1.93 -20.88
CA GLU A 59 3.40 2.90 -21.84
C GLU A 59 1.95 3.33 -21.56
N ASN A 60 1.20 2.55 -20.77
CA ASN A 60 -0.24 2.72 -20.56
C ASN A 60 -0.62 3.10 -19.11
N VAL A 61 0.34 3.53 -18.28
CA VAL A 61 0.02 3.97 -16.92
C VAL A 61 -0.18 5.49 -16.89
N PRO A 62 -1.38 5.97 -16.49
CA PRO A 62 -1.62 7.40 -16.28
C PRO A 62 -0.65 7.98 -15.25
N THR A 63 -0.21 9.22 -15.46
CA THR A 63 0.74 9.89 -14.55
C THR A 63 0.17 10.00 -13.14
N GLU A 64 -1.15 10.21 -13.01
CA GLU A 64 -1.88 10.26 -11.75
C GLU A 64 -1.80 8.94 -10.99
N LEU A 65 -1.80 7.81 -11.70
CA LEU A 65 -1.68 6.48 -11.10
C LEU A 65 -0.25 6.23 -10.60
N ALA A 66 0.77 6.66 -11.37
CA ALA A 66 2.17 6.60 -10.94
C ALA A 66 2.43 7.48 -9.70
N LEU A 67 1.85 8.68 -9.65
CA LEU A 67 1.93 9.57 -8.48
C LEU A 67 1.19 8.98 -7.27
N SER A 68 0.03 8.36 -7.49
CA SER A 68 -0.73 7.68 -6.44
C SER A 68 0.04 6.50 -5.86
N PHE A 69 0.72 5.71 -6.70
CA PHE A 69 1.63 4.65 -6.25
C PHE A 69 2.74 5.18 -5.34
N ASP A 70 3.41 6.26 -5.76
CA ASP A 70 4.47 6.91 -4.97
C ASP A 70 3.97 7.38 -3.60
N GLN A 71 2.78 7.98 -3.54
CA GLN A 71 2.17 8.45 -2.30
C GLN A 71 1.79 7.29 -1.38
N ASN A 72 1.14 6.26 -1.92
CA ASN A 72 0.76 5.07 -1.15
C ASN A 72 1.99 4.33 -0.63
N SER A 73 3.04 4.24 -1.44
CA SER A 73 4.30 3.62 -1.05
C SER A 73 4.92 4.31 0.17
N LYS A 74 5.03 5.65 0.11
CA LYS A 74 5.54 6.49 1.21
C LYS A 74 4.69 6.37 2.47
N PHE A 75 3.37 6.38 2.32
CA PHE A 75 2.46 6.25 3.45
C PHE A 75 2.67 4.92 4.18
N MET A 76 2.67 3.80 3.46
CA MET A 76 2.89 2.47 4.05
C MET A 76 4.25 2.35 4.72
N MET A 77 5.30 2.92 4.11
CA MET A 77 6.63 2.96 4.74
C MET A 77 6.59 3.70 6.08
N SER A 78 6.00 4.89 6.11
CA SER A 78 5.91 5.73 7.31
C SER A 78 5.16 5.04 8.45
N GLU A 79 4.19 4.19 8.12
CA GLU A 79 3.44 3.42 9.11
C GLU A 79 4.28 2.31 9.74
N ILE A 80 5.10 1.60 8.94
CA ILE A 80 6.04 0.60 9.45
C ILE A 80 7.10 1.28 10.33
N GLU A 81 7.68 2.39 9.86
CA GLU A 81 8.68 3.17 10.59
C GLU A 81 8.15 3.67 11.94
N ARG A 82 6.90 4.15 11.99
CA ARG A 82 6.24 4.57 13.23
C ARG A 82 6.14 3.42 14.22
N VAL A 83 5.76 2.23 13.76
CA VAL A 83 5.66 1.05 14.62
C VAL A 83 7.05 0.63 15.13
N VAL A 84 8.08 0.67 14.28
CA VAL A 84 9.47 0.39 14.67
C VAL A 84 9.98 1.39 15.72
N ALA A 85 9.70 2.69 15.55
CA ALA A 85 10.12 3.74 16.47
C ALA A 85 9.43 3.66 17.84
N SER A 86 8.23 3.07 17.90
CA SER A 86 7.45 2.91 19.13
C SER A 86 7.86 1.73 20.02
N ARG A 87 8.88 0.94 19.62
CA ARG A 87 9.37 -0.25 20.34
C ARG A 87 10.87 -0.21 20.53
#